data_AF-A0A848WMU1-F1
#
_entry.id   AF-A0A848WMU1-F1
#
_cell.length_a   1.000
_cell.length_b   1.000
_cell.length_c   1.000
_cell.angle_alpha   90.00
_cell.angle_beta   90.00
_cell.angle_gamma   90.00
#
_symmetry.space_group_name_H-M   'P 1'
#
loop_
_entity.id
_entity.type
_entity.pdbx_description
1 polymer ?
#
loop_
_entity_poly.entity_id
_entity_poly.type
_entity_poly.pdbx_seq_one_letter_code
_entity_poly.pdbx_strand_id
1 'polypeptide(L)' 'MSTRPEILFPLFASLETLPGVGAKTAKSLEQMGITSPRDLLMTLPSSGIDRTFRKSISGLTFPVVATTAVTIERHHP' A
#
# COMPACT_ATOMS: atom_id res chain seq x y z
N MET A 1 -36.71 2.26 -1.79
CA MET A 1 -35.51 2.91 -1.23
C MET A 1 -34.59 1.82 -0.72
N SER A 2 -33.57 1.40 -1.49
CA SER A 2 -32.63 0.41 -0.97
C SER A 2 -31.70 1.13 0.00
N THR A 3 -31.88 0.88 1.30
CA THR A 3 -30.89 1.27 2.31
C THR A 3 -29.58 0.53 2.03
N ARG A 4 -28.46 1.17 2.36
CA ARG A 4 -27.13 0.57 2.24
C ARG A 4 -27.02 -0.60 3.24
N PRO A 5 -26.52 -1.78 2.84
CA PRO A 5 -26.27 -2.88 3.78
C PRO A 5 -25.34 -2.47 4.93
N GLU A 6 -25.64 -2.94 6.15
CA GLU A 6 -24.90 -2.57 7.37
C GLU A 6 -23.41 -2.94 7.31
N ILE A 7 -23.08 -4.05 6.63
CA ILE A 7 -21.70 -4.49 6.43
C ILE A 7 -20.82 -3.44 5.72
N LEU A 8 -21.43 -2.51 4.97
CA LEU A 8 -20.72 -1.44 4.27
C LEU A 8 -20.54 -0.17 5.11
N PHE A 9 -21.17 -0.05 6.28
CA PHE A 9 -21.08 1.17 7.11
C PHE A 9 -19.64 1.55 7.49
N PRO A 10 -18.74 0.60 7.83
CA PRO A 10 -17.35 0.94 8.13
C PRO A 10 -16.62 1.65 6.98
N LEU A 11 -17.03 1.43 5.73
CA LEU A 11 -16.40 2.09 4.57
C LEU A 11 -16.64 3.61 4.53
N PHE A 12 -17.63 4.10 5.28
CA PHE A 12 -18.03 5.51 5.35
C PHE A 12 -17.71 6.15 6.70
N ALA A 13 -17.01 5.43 7.60
CA ALA A 13 -16.54 5.96 8.86
C ALA A 13 -15.32 6.88 8.67
N SER A 14 -14.90 7.56 9.74
CA SER A 14 -13.62 8.28 9.77
C SER A 14 -12.46 7.31 9.55
N LEU A 15 -11.41 7.79 8.88
CA LEU A 15 -10.16 7.05 8.65
C LEU A 15 -9.48 6.60 9.94
N GLU A 16 -9.68 7.30 11.05
CA GLU A 16 -9.10 6.95 12.36
C GLU A 16 -9.64 5.63 12.94
N THR A 17 -10.70 5.08 12.35
CA THR A 17 -11.20 3.74 12.71
C THR A 17 -10.31 2.61 12.17
N LEU A 18 -9.43 2.90 11.20
CA LEU A 18 -8.49 1.93 10.65
C LEU A 18 -7.32 1.71 11.63
N PRO A 19 -6.98 0.44 11.97
CA PRO A 19 -5.83 0.15 12.81
C PRO A 19 -4.54 0.76 12.25
N GLY A 20 -3.82 1.52 13.08
CA GLY A 20 -2.57 2.21 12.68
C GLY A 20 -2.77 3.58 12.02
N VAL A 21 -4.01 4.04 11.83
CA VAL A 21 -4.32 5.38 11.32
C VAL A 21 -4.74 6.28 12.49
N GLY A 22 -3.85 7.18 12.91
CA GLY A 22 -4.17 8.24 13.86
C GLY A 22 -4.43 9.58 13.18
N ALA A 23 -4.81 10.59 13.97
CA ALA A 23 -5.17 11.93 13.49
C ALA A 23 -4.14 12.57 12.52
N LYS A 24 -2.84 12.37 12.77
CA LYS A 24 -1.78 12.88 11.88
C LYS A 24 -1.86 12.23 10.49
N THR A 25 -2.01 10.91 10.44
CA THR A 25 -2.08 10.15 9.19
C THR A 25 -3.37 10.45 8.44
N ALA A 26 -4.51 10.52 9.15
CA ALA A 26 -5.79 10.89 8.57
C ALA A 26 -5.73 12.28 7.89
N LYS A 27 -5.17 13.28 8.58
CA LYS A 27 -4.98 14.64 8.04
C LYS A 27 -4.09 14.68 6.79
N SER A 28 -3.07 13.82 6.72
CA SER A 28 -2.24 13.72 5.50
C SER A 28 -3.01 13.14 4.31
N LEU A 29 -3.93 12.21 4.55
CA LEU A 29 -4.77 11.59 3.51
C LEU A 29 -5.83 12.55 2.95
N GLU A 30 -6.30 13.50 3.75
CA GLU A 30 -7.24 14.55 3.30
C GLU A 30 -6.69 15.37 2.13
N GLN A 31 -5.37 15.61 2.09
CA GLN A 31 -4.71 16.33 0.99
C GLN A 31 -4.80 15.59 -0.34
N MET A 32 -5.01 14.27 -0.30
CA MET A 32 -5.24 13.42 -1.47
C MET A 32 -6.73 13.23 -1.79
N GLY A 33 -7.63 13.90 -1.05
CA GLY A 33 -9.08 13.75 -1.19
C GLY A 33 -9.63 12.47 -0.53
N ILE A 34 -8.84 11.82 0.33
CA ILE A 34 -9.24 10.59 1.02
C ILE A 34 -9.73 10.98 2.42
N THR A 35 -11.02 10.80 2.68
CA THR A 35 -11.67 11.17 3.95
C THR A 35 -12.37 10.00 4.63
N SER A 36 -12.60 8.92 3.89
CA SER A 36 -13.20 7.67 4.36
C SER A 36 -12.46 6.45 3.79
N PRO A 37 -12.57 5.26 4.42
CA PRO A 37 -11.95 4.04 3.90
C PRO A 37 -12.40 3.69 2.47
N ARG A 38 -13.63 4.06 2.07
CA ARG A 38 -14.10 3.91 0.69
C ARG A 38 -13.25 4.68 -0.31
N ASP A 39 -12.86 5.91 0.02
CA ASP A 39 -12.09 6.76 -0.89
C ASP A 39 -10.73 6.11 -1.17
N LEU A 40 -10.12 5.50 -0.15
CA LEU A 40 -8.88 4.75 -0.28
C LEU A 40 -9.05 3.53 -1.21
N LEU A 41 -10.14 2.77 -1.09
CA LEU A 41 -10.42 1.62 -1.97
C LEU A 41 -10.60 2.02 -3.44
N MET A 42 -11.10 3.23 -3.68
CA MET A 42 -11.28 3.78 -5.04
C MET A 42 -10.08 4.57 -5.54
N THR A 43 -9.05 4.73 -4.70
CA THR A 43 -7.80 5.37 -5.08
C THR A 43 -6.87 4.31 -5.68
N LEU A 44 -6.56 4.47 -6.97
CA LEU A 44 -5.64 3.55 -7.65
C LEU A 44 -4.22 3.72 -7.09
N PRO A 45 -3.46 2.60 -6.95
CA PRO A 45 -2.04 2.68 -6.66
C PRO A 45 -1.30 3.50 -7.72
N SER A 46 -0.35 4.33 -7.31
CA SER A 46 0.47 5.11 -8.23
C SER A 46 1.48 4.25 -9.00
N SER A 47 1.94 3.16 -8.39
CA SER A 47 2.83 2.16 -8.99
C SER A 47 2.79 0.86 -8.20
N GLY A 48 3.49 -0.16 -8.69
CA GLY A 48 3.71 -1.42 -7.99
C GLY A 48 5.16 -1.86 -8.12
N ILE A 49 5.66 -2.55 -7.11
CA ILE A 49 6.97 -3.21 -7.14
C ILE A 49 6.72 -4.71 -7.26
N ASP A 50 7.17 -5.32 -8.35
CA ASP A 50 7.16 -6.77 -8.50
C ASP A 50 8.20 -7.39 -7.54
N ARG A 51 7.70 -8.12 -6.53
CA ARG A 51 8.54 -8.85 -5.57
C ARG A 51 8.58 -10.36 -5.82
N THR A 52 8.20 -10.79 -7.02
CA THR A 52 8.32 -12.20 -7.43
C THR A 52 9.77 -12.65 -7.31
N PHE A 53 9.98 -13.76 -6.60
CA PHE A 53 11.32 -14.28 -6.36
C PHE A 53 12.00 -14.71 -7.67
N ARG A 54 13.26 -14.32 -7.81
CA ARG A 54 14.17 -14.72 -8.89
C ARG A 54 15.36 -15.44 -8.27
N LYS A 55 15.80 -16.52 -8.88
CA LYS A 55 16.97 -17.30 -8.40
C LYS A 55 18.30 -16.60 -8.62
N SER A 56 18.37 -15.67 -9.57
CA SER A 56 19.60 -14.97 -9.96
C SER A 56 19.26 -13.61 -10.60
N ILE A 57 20.24 -12.70 -10.58
CA ILE A 57 20.20 -11.41 -11.29
C ILE A 57 20.56 -11.56 -12.78
N SER A 58 21.17 -12.68 -13.17
CA SER A 58 21.57 -12.94 -14.56
C SER A 58 20.34 -13.08 -15.44
N GLY A 59 20.35 -12.40 -16.61
CA GLY A 59 19.26 -12.45 -17.58
C GLY A 59 18.12 -11.46 -17.34
N LEU A 60 18.25 -10.55 -16.37
CA LEU A 60 17.31 -9.46 -16.18
C LEU A 60 17.56 -8.31 -17.16
N THR A 61 16.49 -7.66 -17.61
CA THR A 61 16.57 -6.41 -18.39
C THR A 61 16.61 -5.23 -17.42
N PHE A 62 17.72 -4.50 -17.40
CA PHE A 62 17.94 -3.38 -16.50
C PHE A 62 17.50 -2.04 -17.12
N PRO A 63 17.06 -1.06 -16.30
CA PRO A 63 16.94 -1.11 -14.83
C PRO A 63 15.67 -1.84 -14.36
N VAL A 64 15.80 -2.67 -13.31
CA VAL A 64 14.66 -3.39 -12.71
C VAL A 64 14.88 -3.62 -11.22
N VAL A 65 13.78 -3.67 -10.46
CA VAL A 65 13.78 -4.15 -9.06
C VAL A 65 13.66 -5.67 -9.07
N ALA A 66 14.61 -6.38 -8.46
CA ALA A 66 14.61 -7.84 -8.39
C ALA A 66 14.65 -8.32 -6.93
N THR A 67 13.87 -9.38 -6.64
CA THR A 67 13.88 -10.05 -5.33
C THR A 67 14.62 -11.38 -5.47
N THR A 68 15.81 -11.51 -4.88
CA THR A 68 16.64 -12.73 -4.90
C THR A 68 17.25 -12.99 -3.53
N ALA A 69 17.61 -14.24 -3.25
CA ALA A 69 18.41 -14.58 -2.09
C ALA A 69 19.88 -14.23 -2.37
N VAL A 70 20.57 -13.70 -1.37
CA VAL A 70 22.01 -13.41 -1.40
C VAL A 70 22.63 -13.76 -0.06
N THR A 71 23.91 -14.10 -0.07
CA THR A 71 24.71 -14.22 1.15
C THR A 71 25.52 -12.94 1.32
N ILE A 72 25.42 -12.30 2.47
CA ILE A 72 26.27 -11.16 2.81
C ILE A 72 27.57 -11.71 3.39
N GLU A 73 28.70 -11.49 2.70
CA GLU A 73 30.00 -11.99 3.15
C GLU A 73 30.68 -11.04 4.14
N ARG A 74 30.78 -9.76 3.79
CA ARG A 74 31.44 -8.75 4.61
C ARG A 74 30.72 -7.41 4.50
N HIS A 75 30.51 -6.77 5.63
CA HIS A 75 30.04 -5.38 5.70
C HIS A 75 31.25 -4.46 5.90
N HIS A 76 31.48 -3.56 4.95
CA HIS A 76 32.45 -2.49 5.07
C HIS A 76 31.70 -1.19 5.40
N PRO A 77 31.88 -0.63 6.61
CA PRO A 77 31.25 0.62 7.00
C PRO A 77 31.84 1.84 6.27
#